data_AF-A0A496CNJ7-F1
#
_entry.id   AF-A0A496CNJ7-F1
#
_cell.length_a   1.000
_cell.length_b   1.000
_cell.length_c   1.000
_cell.angle_alpha   90.00
_cell.angle_beta   90.00
_cell.angle_gamma   90.00
#
_symmetry.space_group_name_H-M   'P 1'
#
loop_
_entity.id
_entity.type
_entity.pdbx_description
1 polymer ?
#
loop_
_entity_poly.entity_id
_entity_poly.type
_entity_poly.pdbx_seq_one_letter_code
_entity_poly.pdbx_strand_id
1 'polypeptide(L)'
;MHLKNKDKNVRKVYFSSDTQMKNIDVLDYYQTRFQVEFCFRDAKQFIGLTDCQSRDLNKLHIHLNASLTNVNLAKAKALEKNINMHLHHSDWNY
;
A
#
# COMPACT_ATOMS: atom_id res chain seq x y z
N MET A 1 -11.69 8.60 -20.44
CA MET A 1 -11.76 10.07 -20.55
C MET A 1 -10.33 10.59 -20.60
N HIS A 2 -9.96 11.25 -21.69
CA HIS A 2 -8.58 11.65 -22.02
C HIS A 2 -8.29 13.00 -21.37
N LEU A 3 -7.35 13.08 -20.43
CA LEU A 3 -6.78 14.34 -19.97
C LEU A 3 -5.25 14.23 -20.00
N LYS A 4 -4.67 14.31 -21.21
CA LYS A 4 -3.27 14.70 -21.36
C LYS A 4 -3.20 16.20 -21.09
N ASN A 5 -2.91 16.60 -19.86
CA ASN A 5 -2.61 17.99 -19.55
C ASN A 5 -1.11 18.22 -19.85
N LYS A 6 -0.83 18.79 -21.01
CA LYS A 6 0.52 18.84 -21.60
C LYS A 6 1.37 20.03 -21.12
N ASP A 7 0.87 20.87 -20.20
CA ASP A 7 1.49 22.17 -19.87
C ASP A 7 1.51 22.52 -18.37
N LYS A 8 1.69 21.54 -17.47
CA LYS A 8 1.97 21.82 -16.06
C LYS A 8 3.27 21.17 -15.62
N ASN A 9 4.31 21.98 -15.49
CA ASN A 9 5.52 21.62 -14.75
C ASN A 9 5.15 21.45 -13.27
N VAL A 10 4.70 20.25 -12.88
CA VAL A 10 4.39 19.93 -11.48
C VAL A 10 5.72 19.73 -10.77
N ARG A 11 6.14 20.72 -9.98
CA ARG A 11 7.28 20.57 -9.07
C ARG A 11 6.82 19.74 -7.87
N LYS A 12 7.42 18.56 -7.68
CA LYS A 12 7.23 17.72 -6.49
C LYS A 12 8.32 18.09 -5.48
N VAL A 13 7.91 18.37 -4.24
CA VAL A 13 8.83 18.67 -3.14
C VAL A 13 8.74 17.52 -2.14
N TYR A 14 9.91 16.98 -1.77
CA TYR A 14 10.04 15.87 -0.84
C TYR A 14 10.80 16.34 0.40
N PHE A 15 10.36 15.91 1.57
CA PHE A 15 10.97 16.27 2.85
C PHE A 15 11.41 15.00 3.58
N SER A 16 12.54 15.08 4.28
CA SER A 16 13.01 14.04 5.19
C SER A 16 13.42 14.70 6.51
N SER A 17 13.13 14.04 7.63
CA SER A 17 13.63 14.47 8.95
C SER A 17 15.10 14.09 9.15
N ASP A 18 15.60 13.13 8.38
CA ASP A 18 17.00 12.72 8.41
C ASP A 18 17.82 13.57 7.43
N THR A 19 18.74 14.36 7.98
CA THR A 19 19.62 15.25 7.22
C THR A 19 20.79 14.55 6.55
N GLN A 20 21.10 13.30 6.93
CA GLN A 20 22.18 12.52 6.34
C GLN A 20 21.71 11.56 5.23
N MET A 21 20.39 11.41 5.05
CA MET A 21 19.81 10.54 4.04
C MET A 21 20.13 11.03 2.63
N LYS A 22 20.45 10.09 1.72
CA LYS A 22 20.70 10.44 0.32
C LYS A 22 19.38 10.85 -0.35
N ASN A 23 19.48 11.80 -1.27
CA ASN A 23 18.34 12.28 -2.05
C ASN A 23 17.60 11.17 -2.82
N ILE A 24 18.33 10.16 -3.32
CA ILE A 24 17.75 9.03 -4.04
C ILE A 24 16.90 8.14 -3.12
N ASP A 25 17.36 7.91 -1.89
CA ASP A 25 16.65 7.09 -0.90
C ASP A 25 15.35 7.77 -0.49
N VAL A 26 15.38 9.11 -0.28
CA VAL A 26 14.17 9.90 -0.04
C VAL A 26 13.18 9.71 -1.19
N LEU A 27 13.63 9.81 -2.45
CA LEU A 27 12.76 9.64 -3.60
C LEU A 27 12.13 8.24 -3.64
N ASP A 28 12.91 7.19 -3.41
CA ASP A 28 12.43 5.80 -3.41
C ASP A 28 11.42 5.53 -2.29
N TYR A 29 11.63 6.08 -1.09
CA TYR A 29 10.63 6.00 -0.01
C TYR A 29 9.31 6.68 -0.39
N TYR A 30 9.37 7.85 -1.03
CA TYR A 30 8.15 8.53 -1.47
C TYR A 30 7.46 7.82 -2.65
N GLN A 31 8.20 7.14 -3.51
CA GLN A 31 7.64 6.31 -4.59
C GLN A 31 6.91 5.09 -4.03
N THR A 32 7.40 4.51 -2.95
CA THR A 32 6.80 3.33 -2.31
C THR A 32 5.72 3.67 -1.28
N ARG A 33 5.49 4.96 -1.00
CA ARG A 33 4.54 5.42 0.03
C ARG A 33 3.13 4.85 -0.13
N PHE A 34 2.68 4.62 -1.37
CA PHE A 34 1.33 4.12 -1.62
C PHE A 34 1.17 2.59 -1.45
N GLN A 35 2.23 1.87 -1.10
CA GLN A 35 2.17 0.42 -0.92
C GLN A 35 1.24 0.02 0.24
N VAL A 36 1.11 0.86 1.27
CA VAL A 36 0.26 0.56 2.43
C VAL A 36 -1.24 0.57 2.07
N GLU A 37 -1.65 1.44 1.15
CA GLU A 37 -3.01 1.55 0.65
C GLU A 37 -3.45 0.29 -0.08
N PHE A 38 -2.51 -0.42 -0.73
CA PHE A 38 -2.81 -1.73 -1.32
C PHE A 38 -3.09 -2.78 -0.26
N CYS A 39 -2.30 -2.85 0.82
CA CYS A 39 -2.57 -3.78 1.91
C CYS A 39 -3.99 -3.59 2.47
N PHE A 40 -4.42 -2.34 2.67
CA PHE A 40 -5.78 -2.06 3.14
C PHE A 40 -6.86 -2.36 2.09
N ARG A 41 -6.59 -2.11 0.80
CA ARG A 41 -7.51 -2.44 -0.29
C ARG A 41 -7.73 -3.95 -0.41
N ASP A 42 -6.65 -4.71 -0.42
CA ASP A 42 -6.68 -6.18 -0.52
C ASP A 42 -7.38 -6.78 0.70
N ALA A 43 -7.08 -6.27 1.90
CA ALA A 43 -7.73 -6.71 3.13
C ALA A 43 -9.25 -6.47 3.08
N LYS A 44 -9.70 -5.33 2.55
CA LYS A 44 -11.13 -5.03 2.38
C LYS A 44 -11.79 -5.91 1.31
N GLN A 45 -11.14 -6.12 0.17
CA GLN A 45 -11.73 -6.82 -0.96
C GLN A 45 -11.75 -8.34 -0.80
N PHE A 46 -10.70 -8.93 -0.21
CA PHE A 46 -10.49 -10.37 -0.24
C PHE A 46 -10.52 -11.04 1.13
N ILE A 47 -10.23 -10.30 2.20
CA ILE A 47 -10.02 -10.87 3.55
C ILE A 47 -11.04 -10.30 4.57
N GLY A 48 -12.05 -9.57 4.09
CA GLY A 48 -13.17 -9.13 4.90
C GLY A 48 -12.82 -8.17 6.03
N LEU A 49 -11.82 -7.30 5.85
CA LEU A 49 -11.41 -6.31 6.88
C LEU A 49 -12.59 -5.48 7.42
N THR A 50 -13.60 -5.24 6.61
CA THR A 50 -14.80 -4.44 6.93
C THR A 50 -16.06 -5.25 7.22
N ASP A 51 -15.95 -6.58 7.24
CA ASP A 51 -17.13 -7.45 7.29
C ASP A 51 -17.59 -7.73 8.73
N CYS A 52 -16.71 -7.54 9.71
CA CYS A 52 -17.06 -7.76 11.12
C CYS A 52 -18.03 -6.70 11.64
N GLN A 53 -19.20 -7.15 12.07
CA GLN A 53 -20.25 -6.32 12.67
C GLN A 53 -20.36 -6.50 14.19
N SER A 54 -19.29 -6.99 14.85
CA SER A 54 -19.28 -7.20 16.29
C SER A 54 -19.31 -5.87 17.06
N ARG A 55 -20.06 -5.83 18.15
CA ARG A 55 -20.10 -4.69 19.10
C ARG A 55 -19.08 -4.82 20.23
N ASP A 56 -18.39 -5.95 20.31
CA ASP A 56 -17.35 -6.22 21.29
C ASP A 56 -15.99 -5.79 20.71
N LEU A 57 -15.30 -4.91 21.43
CA LEU A 57 -14.02 -4.34 21.02
C LEU A 57 -12.96 -5.43 20.81
N ASN A 58 -12.91 -6.45 21.69
CA ASN A 58 -11.91 -7.51 21.59
C ASN A 58 -12.12 -8.35 20.33
N LYS A 59 -13.37 -8.63 19.99
CA LYS A 59 -13.72 -9.37 18.78
C LYS A 59 -13.37 -8.57 17.53
N LEU A 60 -13.57 -7.26 17.55
CA LEU A 60 -13.17 -6.38 16.45
C LEU A 60 -11.63 -6.35 16.29
N HIS A 61 -10.88 -6.22 17.38
CA HIS A 61 -9.41 -6.25 17.33
C HIS A 61 -8.87 -7.55 16.75
N ILE A 62 -9.39 -8.69 17.21
CA ILE A 62 -8.98 -10.01 16.70
C ILE A 62 -9.29 -10.11 15.21
N HIS A 63 -10.48 -9.70 14.77
CA HIS A 63 -10.87 -9.74 13.36
C HIS A 63 -9.96 -8.87 12.48
N LEU A 64 -9.75 -7.61 12.86
CA LEU A 64 -8.91 -6.68 12.09
C LEU A 64 -7.47 -7.19 11.96
N ASN A 65 -6.89 -7.67 13.06
CA ASN A 65 -5.54 -8.24 13.06
C ASN A 65 -5.46 -9.49 12.19
N ALA A 66 -6.42 -10.41 12.33
CA ALA A 66 -6.48 -11.62 11.50
C ALA A 66 -6.60 -11.28 10.00
N SER A 67 -7.43 -10.30 9.63
CA SER A 67 -7.57 -9.87 8.23
C SER A 67 -6.27 -9.32 7.66
N LEU A 68 -5.56 -8.46 8.39
CA LEU A 68 -4.27 -7.91 7.93
C LEU A 68 -3.17 -8.98 7.90
N THR A 69 -3.12 -9.87 8.89
CA THR A 69 -2.17 -11.00 8.91
C THR A 69 -2.37 -11.92 7.72
N ASN A 70 -3.62 -12.18 7.33
CA ASN A 70 -3.92 -13.02 6.17
C ASN A 70 -3.46 -12.39 4.84
N VAL A 71 -3.48 -11.05 4.71
CA VAL A 71 -2.86 -10.37 3.55
C VAL A 71 -1.36 -10.62 3.52
N ASN A 72 -0.68 -10.48 4.66
CA ASN A 72 0.77 -10.71 4.74
C ASN A 72 1.11 -12.17 4.45
N LEU A 73 0.32 -13.12 4.95
CA LEU A 73 0.49 -14.54 4.67
C LEU A 73 0.29 -14.87 3.18
N ALA A 74 -0.71 -14.26 2.54
CA ALA A 74 -0.94 -14.43 1.10
C ALA A 74 0.25 -13.91 0.29
N LYS A 75 0.79 -12.74 0.65
CA LYS A 75 2.00 -12.17 0.02
C LYS A 75 3.22 -13.06 0.23
N ALA A 76 3.44 -13.56 1.45
CA ALA A 76 4.55 -14.48 1.75
C ALA A 76 4.47 -15.76 0.92
N LYS A 77 3.29 -16.40 0.84
CA LYS A 77 3.08 -17.60 0.01
C LYS A 77 3.25 -17.33 -1.49
N ALA A 78 2.88 -16.15 -1.96
CA ALA A 78 3.10 -15.79 -3.35
C ALA A 78 4.59 -15.63 -3.67
N LEU A 79 5.37 -15.02 -2.75
CA LEU A 79 6.82 -14.91 -2.87
C LEU A 79 7.49 -16.30 -2.91
N GLU A 80 7.07 -17.24 -2.05
CA GLU A 80 7.55 -18.63 -2.11
C GLU A 80 7.32 -19.29 -3.46
N LYS A 81 6.22 -18.93 -4.14
CA LYS A 81 5.86 -19.43 -5.47
C LYS A 81 6.47 -18.62 -6.62
N ASN A 82 7.33 -17.64 -6.33
CA ASN A 82 7.85 -16.66 -7.30
C ASN A 82 6.74 -15.91 -8.07
N ILE A 83 5.57 -15.72 -7.44
CA ILE A 83 4.47 -14.93 -7.99
C ILE A 83 4.61 -13.51 -7.45
N ASN A 84 4.74 -12.55 -8.36
CA ASN A 84 4.80 -11.15 -7.97
C ASN A 84 3.39 -10.62 -7.68
N MET A 85 3.08 -10.41 -6.40
CA MET A 85 1.84 -9.78 -5.93
C MET A 85 1.95 -8.25 -5.82
N HIS A 86 3.12 -7.68 -6.11
CA HIS A 86 3.31 -6.24 -6.17
C HIS A 86 2.93 -5.74 -7.56
N LEU A 87 1.91 -4.88 -7.64
CA LEU A 87 1.68 -4.06 -8.83
C LEU A 87 2.90 -3.15 -9.02
N HIS A 88 3.42 -3.13 -10.25
CA HIS A 88 4.66 -2.45 -10.56
C HIS A 88 4.42 -0.93 -10.53
N HIS A 89 5.47 -0.13 -10.30
CA HIS A 89 5.31 1.34 -10.23
C HIS A 89 4.65 1.94 -11.50
N SER A 90 4.74 1.24 -12.64
CA SER A 90 4.08 1.57 -13.91
C SER A 90 2.55 1.51 -13.88
N ASP A 91 1.95 0.83 -12.90
CA ASP A 91 0.49 0.70 -12.79
C ASP A 91 -0.15 1.90 -12.07
N TRP A 92 0.68 2.78 -11.51
CA TRP A 92 0.27 4.02 -10.85
C TRP A 92 0.19 5.18 -11.83
N ASN A 93 -0.84 5.20 -12.67
CA ASN A 93 -1.19 6.42 -13.42
C ASN A 93 -1.99 7.37 -12.51
N TYR A 94 -1.27 8.23 -11.78
CA TYR A 94 -1.79 9.49 -11.20
C TYR A 94 -1.02 10.68 -11.77
#